data_AF-A0AAN7P8E1-F1
#
_entry.id   AF-A0AAN7P8E1-F1
#
_cell.length_a   1.000
_cell.length_b   1.000
_cell.length_c   1.000
_cell.angle_alpha   90.00
_cell.angle_beta   90.00
_cell.angle_gamma   90.00
#
_symmetry.space_group_name_H-M   'P 1'
#
loop_
_entity.id
_entity.type
_entity.pdbx_description
1 polymer ?
#
loop_
_entity_poly.entity_id
_entity_poly.type
_entity_poly.pdbx_seq_one_letter_code
_entity_poly.pdbx_strand_id
1 'polypeptide(L)'
;MLENCAKLSVVAFEPIEAELPIINPNKLSTDQKYLFNICKGISRGDISSSLSLRVTTANRILRLYVVAIEPLMELKTLPKYVIKVYSSSWFEI
;
A
#
# COMPACT_ATOMS: atom_id res chain seq x y z
N MET A 1 -8.87 10.11 -13.59
CA MET A 1 -7.54 9.50 -13.36
C MET A 1 -7.55 8.36 -12.33
N LEU A 2 -8.41 8.35 -11.31
CA LEU A 2 -8.48 7.27 -10.30
C LEU A 2 -9.40 6.07 -10.65
N GLU A 3 -10.34 6.23 -11.56
CA GLU A 3 -11.40 5.22 -11.83
C GLU A 3 -10.87 3.91 -12.45
N ASN A 4 -9.72 3.94 -13.13
CA ASN A 4 -9.13 2.78 -13.79
C ASN A 4 -8.00 2.11 -13.00
N CYS A 5 -7.61 2.64 -11.83
CA CYS A 5 -6.52 2.07 -11.03
C CYS A 5 -6.76 0.60 -10.61
N ALA A 6 -8.02 0.16 -10.58
CA ALA A 6 -8.42 -1.22 -10.33
C ALA A 6 -7.96 -2.21 -11.39
N LYS A 7 -7.93 -1.74 -12.64
CA LYS A 7 -7.75 -2.55 -13.84
C LYS A 7 -6.29 -2.53 -14.31
N LEU A 8 -5.47 -1.66 -13.71
CA LEU A 8 -4.06 -1.57 -14.02
C LEU A 8 -3.32 -2.74 -13.35
N SER A 9 -2.57 -3.47 -14.17
CA SER A 9 -1.61 -4.44 -13.70
C SER A 9 -0.52 -3.74 -12.90
N VAL A 10 -0.02 -4.44 -11.88
CA VAL A 10 1.19 -4.03 -11.15
C VAL A 10 2.34 -3.99 -12.15
N VAL A 11 3.09 -2.89 -12.16
CA VAL A 11 4.31 -2.73 -12.97
C VAL A 11 5.53 -2.86 -12.06
N ALA A 12 6.74 -2.89 -12.63
CA ALA A 12 7.95 -2.87 -11.82
C ALA A 12 8.00 -1.58 -10.97
N PHE A 13 8.14 -1.72 -9.65
CA PHE A 13 8.25 -0.61 -8.71
C PHE A 13 9.42 -0.84 -7.75
N GLU A 14 9.95 0.24 -7.15
CA GLU A 14 11.00 0.16 -6.14
C GLU A 14 10.40 -0.25 -4.78
N PRO A 15 10.90 -1.31 -4.12
CA PRO A 15 10.44 -1.65 -2.78
C PRO A 15 10.68 -0.53 -1.79
N ILE A 16 9.74 -0.31 -0.86
CA ILE A 16 9.90 0.67 0.22
C ILE A 16 10.24 -0.07 1.50
N GLU A 17 11.51 0.02 1.90
CA GLU A 17 11.97 -0.54 3.17
C GLU A 17 11.19 0.06 4.35
N ALA A 18 10.55 -0.82 5.13
CA ALA A 18 9.79 -0.45 6.30
C ALA A 18 9.68 -1.62 7.29
N GLU A 19 9.77 -1.30 8.57
CA GLU A 19 9.48 -2.22 9.66
C GLU A 19 7.97 -2.19 9.94
N LEU A 20 7.27 -3.25 9.53
CA LEU A 20 5.85 -3.39 9.84
C LEU A 20 5.68 -4.00 11.23
N PRO A 21 4.70 -3.51 12.02
CA PRO A 21 4.47 -4.05 13.35
C PRO A 21 4.07 -5.53 13.30
N ILE A 22 4.41 -6.26 14.35
CA ILE A 22 3.99 -7.65 14.52
C ILE A 22 2.56 -7.65 15.06
N ILE A 23 1.58 -7.84 14.17
CA ILE A 23 0.16 -7.79 14.53
C ILE A 23 -0.48 -9.18 14.38
N ASN A 24 -1.40 -9.51 15.28
CA ASN A 24 -2.28 -10.67 15.10
C ASN A 24 -3.34 -10.36 14.03
N PRO A 25 -3.33 -11.03 12.85
CA PRO A 25 -4.28 -10.75 11.77
C PRO A 25 -5.75 -10.90 12.19
N ASN A 26 -6.06 -11.73 13.19
CA ASN A 26 -7.42 -11.95 13.65
C ASN A 26 -8.00 -10.74 14.39
N LYS A 27 -7.15 -9.83 14.88
CA LYS A 27 -7.58 -8.58 15.56
C LYS A 27 -7.83 -7.43 14.58
N LEU A 28 -7.43 -7.58 13.32
CA LEU A 28 -7.54 -6.52 12.33
C LEU A 28 -8.91 -6.53 11.63
N SER A 29 -9.47 -5.34 11.44
CA SER A 29 -10.62 -5.13 10.55
C SER A 29 -10.27 -5.48 9.10
N THR A 30 -11.28 -5.63 8.24
CA THR A 30 -11.08 -5.88 6.80
C THR A 30 -10.18 -4.81 6.17
N ASP A 31 -10.38 -3.54 6.54
CA ASP A 31 -9.64 -2.42 5.99
C ASP A 31 -8.18 -2.38 6.49
N GLN A 32 -7.98 -2.71 7.77
CA GLN A 32 -6.64 -2.84 8.36
C GLN A 32 -5.86 -3.99 7.72
N LYS A 33 -6.49 -5.16 7.53
CA LYS A 33 -5.87 -6.31 6.84
C LYS A 33 -5.42 -5.93 5.44
N TYR A 34 -6.25 -5.16 4.74
CA TYR A 34 -5.92 -4.69 3.41
C TYR A 34 -4.67 -3.79 3.41
N LEU A 35 -4.67 -2.75 4.26
CA LEU A 35 -3.54 -1.83 4.39
C LEU A 35 -2.26 -2.58 4.79
N PHE A 36 -2.36 -3.54 5.70
CA PHE A 36 -1.22 -4.32 6.15
C PHE A 36 -0.61 -5.15 5.03
N ASN A 37 -1.45 -5.85 4.27
CA ASN A 37 -1.00 -6.71 3.18
C ASN A 37 -0.36 -5.90 2.04
N ILE A 38 -0.93 -4.75 1.68
CA ILE A 38 -0.35 -3.89 0.63
C ILE A 38 0.99 -3.29 1.09
N CYS A 39 1.10 -2.81 2.33
CA CYS A 39 2.37 -2.33 2.88
C CYS A 39 3.43 -3.44 2.89
N LYS A 40 3.05 -4.65 3.30
CA LYS A 40 3.93 -5.83 3.35
C LYS A 40 4.41 -6.27 1.96
N GLY A 41 3.54 -6.20 0.97
CA GLY A 41 3.93 -6.53 -0.39
C GLY A 41 4.83 -5.48 -1.01
N ILE A 42 4.55 -4.18 -0.79
CA ILE A 42 5.41 -3.09 -1.26
C ILE A 42 6.80 -3.17 -0.61
N SER A 43 6.88 -3.46 0.69
CA SER A 43 8.18 -3.55 1.37
C SER A 43 9.02 -4.75 0.90
N ARG A 44 8.38 -5.79 0.38
CA ARG A 44 9.03 -6.98 -0.18
C ARG A 44 9.24 -6.92 -1.69
N GLY A 45 8.67 -5.92 -2.37
CA GLY A 45 8.65 -5.85 -3.83
C GLY A 45 7.75 -6.88 -4.51
N ASP A 46 6.85 -7.52 -3.77
CA ASP A 46 5.95 -8.56 -4.29
C ASP A 46 4.51 -8.26 -3.88
N ILE A 47 3.67 -7.93 -4.87
CA ILE A 47 2.28 -7.56 -4.64
C ILE A 47 1.36 -8.34 -5.57
N SER A 48 0.35 -8.98 -4.98
CA SER A 48 -0.70 -9.66 -5.77
C SER A 48 -1.58 -8.63 -6.47
N SER A 49 -1.85 -8.84 -7.76
CA SER A 49 -2.73 -7.99 -8.58
C SER A 49 -4.19 -7.98 -8.12
N SER A 50 -4.60 -8.93 -7.26
CA SER A 50 -5.97 -9.09 -6.76
C SER A 50 -6.41 -8.09 -5.67
N LEU A 51 -5.66 -7.01 -5.47
CA LEU A 51 -5.99 -5.94 -4.53
C LEU A 51 -7.34 -5.29 -4.92
N SER A 52 -8.34 -5.33 -4.03
CA SER A 52 -9.65 -4.66 -4.17
C SER A 52 -9.54 -3.13 -4.14
N LEU A 53 -10.36 -2.38 -4.89
CA LEU A 53 -10.37 -0.90 -4.88
C LEU A 53 -10.86 -0.26 -3.57
N ARG A 54 -11.42 -1.09 -2.70
CA ARG A 54 -12.50 -0.66 -1.83
C ARG A 54 -12.02 -0.21 -0.46
N VAL A 55 -10.93 0.55 -0.36
CA VAL A 55 -10.39 0.90 0.94
C VAL A 55 -9.60 2.21 0.84
N THR A 56 -9.77 3.09 1.83
CA THR A 56 -9.13 4.39 2.18
C THR A 56 -8.17 5.11 1.20
N THR A 57 -8.06 6.44 1.34
CA THR A 57 -7.11 7.26 0.55
C THR A 57 -5.67 6.74 0.58
N ALA A 58 -5.21 6.22 1.74
CA ALA A 58 -3.90 5.60 1.90
C ALA A 58 -3.68 4.43 0.90
N ASN A 59 -4.64 3.52 0.80
CA ASN A 59 -4.56 2.38 -0.11
C ASN A 59 -4.58 2.80 -1.58
N ARG A 60 -5.31 3.86 -1.92
CA ARG A 60 -5.29 4.42 -3.28
C ARG A 60 -3.93 5.00 -3.65
N ILE A 61 -3.28 5.70 -2.72
CA ILE A 61 -1.90 6.22 -2.89
C ILE A 61 -0.92 5.08 -3.13
N LEU A 62 -0.95 4.04 -2.27
CA LEU A 62 -0.08 2.88 -2.40
C LEU A 62 -0.30 2.11 -3.70
N ARG A 63 -1.56 1.97 -4.13
CA ARG A 63 -1.85 1.32 -5.39
C ARG A 63 -1.40 2.14 -6.60
N LEU A 64 -1.58 3.45 -6.55
CA LEU A 64 -1.12 4.34 -7.62
C LEU A 64 0.40 4.26 -7.78
N TYR A 65 1.14 4.10 -6.68
CA TYR A 65 2.58 3.90 -6.70
C TYR A 65 3.01 2.63 -7.45
N VAL A 66 2.39 1.49 -7.17
CA VAL A 66 2.77 0.20 -7.78
C VAL A 66 2.30 0.00 -9.23
N VAL A 67 1.42 0.87 -9.74
CA VAL A 67 0.95 0.83 -11.13
C VAL A 67 1.55 1.96 -11.99
N ALA A 68 2.26 2.91 -11.38
CA ALA A 68 2.92 4.00 -12.09
C ALA A 68 4.27 3.52 -12.64
N ILE A 69 4.43 3.56 -13.97
CA ILE A 69 5.68 3.17 -14.65
C ILE A 69 6.82 4.12 -14.27
N GLU A 70 6.52 5.41 -14.10
CA GLU A 70 7.47 6.43 -13.65
C GLU A 70 6.76 7.37 -12.67
N PRO A 71 6.73 7.05 -11.36
CA PRO A 71 6.03 7.88 -10.39
C PRO A 71 6.77 9.21 -10.21
N LEU A 72 6.02 10.32 -10.32
CA LEU A 72 6.46 11.67 -9.95
C LEU A 72 7.03 11.68 -8.51
N MET A 73 7.88 12.65 -8.18
CA MET A 73 8.55 12.70 -6.86
C MET A 73 7.53 12.73 -5.70
N GLU A 74 6.42 13.44 -5.86
CA GLU A 74 5.31 13.49 -4.91
C GLU A 74 4.69 12.11 -4.70
N LEU A 75 4.57 11.34 -5.80
CA LEU A 75 4.09 9.97 -5.79
C LEU A 75 5.12 8.97 -5.23
N LYS A 76 6.39 9.35 -5.05
CA LYS A 76 7.38 8.57 -4.27
C LYS A 76 7.37 8.93 -2.78
N THR A 77 7.05 10.18 -2.42
CA THR A 77 7.04 10.66 -1.03
C THR A 77 5.82 10.20 -0.25
N LEU A 78 4.63 10.29 -0.85
CA LEU A 78 3.38 9.92 -0.17
C LEU A 78 3.31 8.43 0.22
N PRO A 79 3.68 7.46 -0.64
CA PRO A 79 3.71 6.04 -0.24
C PRO A 79 4.69 5.78 0.89
N LYS A 80 5.87 6.43 0.88
CA LYS A 80 6.85 6.32 1.97
C LYS A 80 6.25 6.78 3.29
N TYR A 81 5.55 7.91 3.30
CA TYR A 81 4.85 8.38 4.48
C TYR A 81 3.76 7.40 4.95
N VAL A 82 2.95 6.90 4.02
CA VAL A 82 1.87 5.96 4.34
C VAL A 82 2.43 4.68 4.97
N ILE A 83 3.49 4.11 4.40
CA ILE A 83 4.08 2.87 4.90
C ILE A 83 4.83 3.12 6.22
N LYS A 84 5.67 4.15 6.31
CA LYS A 84 6.57 4.35 7.46
C LYS A 84 5.92 4.99 8.69
N VAL A 85 4.88 5.79 8.49
CA VAL A 85 4.28 6.59 9.57
C VAL A 85 2.83 6.19 9.79
N TYR A 86 1.99 6.37 8.77
CA TYR A 86 0.55 6.16 8.89
C TYR A 86 0.19 4.71 9.23
N SER A 87 0.89 3.74 8.64
CA SER A 87 0.59 2.33 8.85
C SER A 87 0.80 1.94 10.32
N SER A 88 1.93 2.33 10.92
CA SER A 88 2.23 2.09 12.34
C SER A 88 1.16 2.69 13.25
N SER A 89 0.82 3.96 13.08
CA SER A 89 -0.23 4.62 13.87
C SER A 89 -1.62 3.99 13.70
N TRP A 90 -1.91 3.39 12.55
CA TRP A 90 -3.20 2.76 12.28
C TRP A 90 -3.32 1.33 12.86
N PHE A 91 -2.18 0.70 13.14
CA PHE A 91 -2.09 -0.65 13.71
C PHE A 91 -1.81 -0.65 15.22
N GLU A 92 -1.35 0.47 15.78
CA GLU A 92 -1.29 0.74 17.21
C GLU A 92 -2.70 1.04 17.74
N ILE A 93 -3.46 0.00 18.09
CA ILE A 93 -4.74 0.09 18.83
C ILE A 93 -4.69 -0.87 20.03
#